data_AF-A0A351MHM4-F1
#
_entry.id   AF-A0A351MHM4-F1
#
_cell.length_a   1.000
_cell.length_b   1.000
_cell.length_c   1.000
_cell.angle_alpha   90.00
_cell.angle_beta   90.00
_cell.angle_gamma   90.00
#
_symmetry.space_group_name_H-M   'P 1'
#
loop_
_entity.id
_entity.type
_entity.pdbx_description
1 polymer ?
#
loop_
_entity_poly.entity_id
_entity_poly.type
_entity_poly.pdbx_seq_one_letter_code
_entity_poly.pdbx_strand_id
1 'polypeptide(L)'
;AQPGSALVALRPYRGQVASTAFDVDAKGRVAGYVRTDGQAFRLVTWANASAAPVALRLPPGYTVSTGVITGLRLGPGQSLVGTLIGPEAPNGALAVWRTPTALPKISRLPGSERQLPESVSPSGLLVTRRLGGDGPTYTLWRIDGERATLSGPLSLPRPSNTRNARPRAVSDAGRITGVINLDSSRSRVAAWSSTGTQPHLLPSLAGRTNVPAAINDRGLVGGHAYDDTGGVAVVWRGDRVIDLNTLLPANTGYQLQSVRALSNTGYALCVATNPSKRSVQLVFRVP
;
A
#
# COMPACT_ATOMS: atom_id res chain seq x y z
N ALA A 1 -15.84 25.32 6.99
CA ALA A 1 -15.96 24.08 6.18
C ALA A 1 -15.66 24.44 4.74
N GLN A 2 -14.73 23.78 4.06
CA GLN A 2 -14.58 24.01 2.63
C GLN A 2 -15.84 23.45 1.92
N PRO A 3 -16.51 24.23 1.07
CA PRO A 3 -17.61 23.71 0.26
C PRO A 3 -17.04 22.76 -0.79
N GLY A 4 -17.56 21.53 -0.88
CA GLY A 4 -17.41 20.72 -2.10
C GLY A 4 -16.94 19.27 -1.99
N SER A 5 -16.73 18.68 -0.80
CA SER A 5 -16.42 17.25 -0.70
C SER A 5 -17.69 16.41 -0.48
N ALA A 6 -18.45 16.18 -1.55
CA ALA A 6 -19.52 15.18 -1.54
C ALA A 6 -18.92 13.77 -1.63
N LEU A 7 -19.47 12.82 -0.87
CA LEU A 7 -19.14 11.41 -1.04
C LEU A 7 -19.61 10.96 -2.43
N VAL A 8 -18.69 10.45 -3.24
CA VAL A 8 -19.00 9.94 -4.58
C VAL A 8 -19.00 8.42 -4.56
N ALA A 9 -20.17 7.84 -4.79
CA ALA A 9 -20.28 6.39 -4.95
C ALA A 9 -19.69 5.94 -6.29
N LEU A 10 -18.98 4.81 -6.30
CA LEU A 10 -18.52 4.20 -7.55
C LEU A 10 -19.71 3.62 -8.31
N ARG A 11 -19.72 3.78 -9.64
CA ARG A 11 -20.73 3.16 -10.49
C ARG A 11 -20.67 1.62 -10.37
N PRO A 12 -21.81 0.93 -10.13
CA PRO A 12 -21.81 -0.51 -9.91
C PRO A 12 -21.54 -1.31 -11.20
N TYR A 13 -20.97 -2.50 -11.03
CA TYR A 13 -20.82 -3.52 -12.07
C TYR A 13 -22.12 -4.35 -12.19
N ARG A 14 -22.43 -4.85 -13.39
CA ARG A 14 -23.67 -5.63 -13.63
C ARG A 14 -23.65 -6.92 -12.78
N GLY A 15 -24.69 -7.13 -11.97
CA GLY A 15 -24.80 -8.28 -11.07
C GLY A 15 -23.87 -8.20 -9.84
N GLN A 16 -23.38 -7.01 -9.51
CA GLN A 16 -22.56 -6.76 -8.32
C GLN A 16 -23.39 -6.83 -7.04
N VAL A 17 -22.90 -7.60 -6.07
CA VAL A 17 -23.41 -7.59 -4.69
C VAL A 17 -22.53 -6.80 -3.73
N ALA A 18 -21.24 -6.66 -4.05
CA ALA A 18 -20.29 -5.89 -3.26
C ALA A 18 -19.12 -5.43 -4.13
N SER A 19 -18.50 -4.30 -3.77
CA SER A 19 -17.27 -3.80 -4.36
C SER A 19 -16.28 -3.38 -3.28
N THR A 20 -15.00 -3.42 -3.60
CA THR A 20 -13.95 -2.85 -2.76
C THR A 20 -12.90 -2.20 -3.64
N ALA A 21 -12.60 -0.94 -3.36
CA ALA A 21 -11.50 -0.21 -3.96
C ALA A 21 -10.23 -0.45 -3.16
N PHE A 22 -9.12 -0.67 -3.84
CA PHE A 22 -7.80 -0.87 -3.23
C PHE A 22 -6.81 0.23 -3.54
N ASP A 23 -7.01 0.92 -4.66
CA ASP A 23 -6.09 1.94 -5.12
C ASP A 23 -6.83 3.01 -5.90
N VAL A 24 -6.32 4.23 -5.80
CA VAL A 24 -6.80 5.39 -6.54
C VAL A 24 -5.62 6.27 -6.90
N ASP A 25 -5.51 6.67 -8.17
CA ASP A 25 -4.44 7.55 -8.61
C ASP A 25 -4.87 9.03 -8.63
N ALA A 26 -3.91 9.91 -8.90
CA ALA A 26 -4.13 11.36 -8.98
C ALA A 26 -5.12 11.78 -10.08
N LYS A 27 -5.42 10.91 -11.06
CA LYS A 27 -6.42 11.15 -12.11
C LYS A 27 -7.81 10.66 -11.70
N GLY A 28 -7.95 10.10 -10.50
CA GLY A 28 -9.19 9.54 -9.98
C GLY A 28 -9.52 8.16 -10.54
N ARG A 29 -8.59 7.49 -11.24
CA ARG A 29 -8.79 6.10 -11.63
C ARG A 29 -8.79 5.25 -10.38
N VAL A 30 -9.65 4.25 -10.34
CA VAL A 30 -9.79 3.35 -9.19
C VAL A 30 -9.54 1.92 -9.64
N ALA A 31 -8.78 1.17 -8.85
CA ALA A 31 -8.61 -0.27 -9.03
C ALA A 31 -9.19 -1.02 -7.83
N GLY A 32 -9.83 -2.15 -8.08
CA GLY A 32 -10.47 -2.93 -7.03
C GLY A 32 -11.02 -4.26 -7.51
N TYR A 33 -11.97 -4.79 -6.76
CA TYR A 33 -12.76 -5.94 -7.16
C TYR A 33 -14.25 -5.71 -6.96
N VAL A 34 -15.03 -6.52 -7.66
CA VAL A 34 -16.45 -6.72 -7.43
C VAL A 34 -16.71 -8.20 -7.14
N ARG A 35 -17.65 -8.45 -6.23
CA ARG A 35 -18.25 -9.76 -6.00
C ARG A 35 -19.60 -9.77 -6.70
N THR A 36 -19.86 -10.81 -7.49
CA THR A 36 -21.16 -11.02 -8.14
C THR A 36 -22.00 -12.08 -7.43
N ASP A 37 -23.30 -12.17 -7.73
CA ASP A 37 -24.25 -13.12 -7.10
C ASP A 37 -23.77 -14.59 -7.11
N GLY A 38 -22.96 -15.00 -8.09
CA GLY A 38 -22.30 -16.32 -8.13
C GLY A 38 -20.99 -16.44 -7.33
N GLN A 39 -20.75 -15.57 -6.34
CA GLN A 39 -19.56 -15.48 -5.49
C GLN A 39 -18.18 -15.35 -6.18
N ALA A 40 -18.13 -15.26 -7.51
CA ALA A 40 -16.89 -14.98 -8.23
C ALA A 40 -16.40 -13.56 -7.96
N PHE A 41 -15.13 -13.43 -7.61
CA PHE A 41 -14.43 -12.15 -7.57
C PHE A 41 -13.98 -11.77 -8.98
N ARG A 42 -14.24 -10.53 -9.38
CA ARG A 42 -13.73 -9.94 -10.62
C ARG A 42 -12.85 -8.76 -10.28
N LEU A 43 -11.62 -8.76 -10.76
CA LEU A 43 -10.79 -7.55 -10.76
C LEU A 43 -11.41 -6.56 -11.73
N VAL A 44 -11.52 -5.30 -11.31
CA VAL A 44 -12.08 -4.23 -12.13
C VAL A 44 -11.27 -2.94 -11.96
N THR A 45 -11.37 -2.09 -12.98
CA THR A 45 -10.95 -0.69 -12.92
C THR A 45 -12.09 0.25 -13.24
N TRP A 46 -12.12 1.40 -12.60
CA TRP A 46 -12.94 2.54 -12.99
C TRP A 46 -12.03 3.65 -13.51
N ALA A 47 -12.33 4.23 -14.67
CA ALA A 47 -11.57 5.37 -15.20
C ALA A 47 -11.73 6.63 -14.33
N ASN A 48 -12.87 6.75 -13.65
CA ASN A 48 -13.19 7.69 -12.58
C ASN A 48 -14.42 7.15 -11.82
N ALA A 49 -14.82 7.80 -10.72
CA ALA A 49 -15.93 7.32 -9.89
C ALA A 49 -17.28 7.17 -10.65
N SER A 50 -17.51 7.97 -11.69
CA SER A 50 -18.74 7.95 -12.51
C SER A 50 -18.66 6.98 -13.70
N ALA A 51 -17.46 6.51 -14.07
CA ALA A 51 -17.25 5.63 -15.21
C ALA A 51 -17.78 4.22 -14.93
N ALA A 52 -18.23 3.52 -15.97
CA ALA A 52 -18.56 2.11 -15.83
C ALA A 52 -17.28 1.29 -15.53
N PRO A 53 -17.33 0.30 -14.62
CA PRO A 53 -16.19 -0.57 -14.34
C PRO A 53 -15.84 -1.43 -15.55
N VAL A 54 -14.54 -1.57 -15.82
CA VAL A 54 -13.96 -2.47 -16.82
C VAL A 54 -13.34 -3.65 -16.10
N ALA A 55 -13.82 -4.87 -16.38
CA ALA A 55 -13.24 -6.08 -15.83
C ALA A 55 -11.88 -6.38 -16.47
N LEU A 56 -10.90 -6.77 -15.64
CA LEU A 56 -9.59 -7.18 -16.14
C LEU A 56 -9.70 -8.54 -16.83
N ARG A 57 -9.01 -8.72 -17.96
CA ARG A 57 -8.85 -10.04 -18.56
C ARG A 57 -7.88 -10.90 -17.73
N LEU A 58 -8.26 -12.16 -17.53
CA LEU A 58 -7.42 -13.17 -16.89
C LEU A 58 -7.02 -14.24 -17.92
N PRO A 59 -5.79 -14.79 -17.86
CA PRO A 59 -5.42 -15.94 -18.66
C PRO A 59 -6.28 -17.18 -18.29
N PRO A 60 -6.51 -18.13 -19.22
CA PRO A 60 -7.22 -19.37 -18.91
C PRO A 60 -6.62 -20.11 -17.71
N GLY A 61 -7.47 -20.59 -16.79
CA GLY A 61 -7.06 -21.30 -15.59
C GLY A 61 -6.58 -20.41 -14.43
N TYR A 62 -6.38 -19.11 -14.65
CA TYR A 62 -5.98 -18.19 -13.59
C TYR A 62 -7.20 -17.57 -12.90
N THR A 63 -7.08 -17.39 -11.58
CA THR A 63 -8.08 -16.76 -10.71
C THR A 63 -7.43 -15.75 -9.77
N VAL A 64 -8.27 -14.96 -9.11
CA VAL A 64 -7.85 -14.06 -8.03
C VAL A 64 -7.88 -14.84 -6.72
N SER A 65 -6.82 -14.75 -5.92
CA SER A 65 -6.81 -15.37 -4.60
C SER A 65 -7.84 -14.72 -3.68
N THR A 66 -8.81 -15.49 -3.19
CA THR A 66 -9.82 -15.02 -2.22
C THR A 66 -9.27 -14.86 -0.80
N GLY A 67 -8.20 -15.57 -0.46
CA GLY A 67 -7.49 -15.40 0.81
C GLY A 67 -6.50 -14.23 0.80
N VAL A 68 -6.23 -13.66 -0.38
CA VAL A 68 -5.18 -12.66 -0.58
C VAL A 68 -5.61 -11.53 -1.50
N ILE A 69 -6.89 -11.14 -1.39
CA ILE A 69 -7.54 -10.15 -2.27
C ILE A 69 -6.86 -8.78 -2.16
N THR A 70 -6.03 -8.52 -1.15
CA THR A 70 -5.23 -7.31 -1.07
C THR A 70 -4.07 -7.35 -2.08
N GLY A 71 -4.18 -6.63 -3.19
CA GLY A 71 -2.99 -6.47 -4.05
C GLY A 71 -3.15 -5.87 -5.43
N LEU A 72 -4.33 -5.45 -5.88
CA LEU A 72 -4.39 -4.71 -7.15
C LEU A 72 -3.93 -3.27 -6.92
N ARG A 73 -2.96 -2.83 -7.72
CA ARG A 73 -2.40 -1.47 -7.70
C ARG A 73 -2.33 -0.88 -9.11
N LEU A 74 -2.57 0.42 -9.20
CA LEU A 74 -2.41 1.21 -10.40
C LEU A 74 -0.93 1.51 -10.60
N GLY A 75 -0.42 1.23 -11.80
CA GLY A 75 0.96 1.49 -12.18
C GLY A 75 1.11 2.67 -13.14
N PRO A 76 2.32 2.84 -13.73
CA PRO A 76 2.59 3.84 -14.76
C PRO A 76 1.61 3.74 -15.94
N GLY A 77 1.19 4.88 -16.48
CA GLY A 77 0.28 4.91 -17.64
C GLY A 77 -1.03 4.20 -17.34
N GLN A 78 -1.43 3.23 -18.17
CA GLN A 78 -2.63 2.40 -17.98
C GLN A 78 -2.36 1.06 -17.28
N SER A 79 -1.13 0.85 -16.79
CA SER A 79 -0.74 -0.44 -16.25
C SER A 79 -1.34 -0.72 -14.88
N LEU A 80 -1.46 -1.99 -14.57
CA LEU A 80 -1.84 -2.49 -13.26
C LEU A 80 -0.90 -3.61 -12.84
N VAL A 81 -0.76 -3.79 -11.55
CA VAL A 81 -0.09 -4.95 -10.98
C VAL A 81 -0.96 -5.58 -9.91
N GLY A 82 -0.98 -6.91 -9.88
CA GLY A 82 -1.78 -7.70 -8.95
C GLY A 82 -1.16 -9.07 -8.77
N THR A 83 -1.84 -9.93 -7.99
CA THR A 83 -1.41 -11.31 -7.76
C THR A 83 -2.48 -12.27 -8.25
N LEU A 84 -2.10 -13.20 -9.12
CA LEU A 84 -2.99 -14.22 -9.66
C LEU A 84 -2.53 -15.62 -9.24
N ILE A 85 -3.49 -16.51 -8.99
CA ILE A 85 -3.25 -17.94 -8.75
C ILE A 85 -3.66 -18.71 -10.00
N GLY A 86 -2.86 -19.68 -10.42
CA GLY A 86 -3.18 -20.51 -11.58
C GLY A 86 -2.31 -21.76 -11.67
N PRO A 87 -2.44 -22.55 -12.76
CA PRO A 87 -1.75 -23.83 -12.92
C PRO A 87 -0.23 -23.73 -12.79
N GLU A 88 0.37 -22.65 -13.28
CA GLU A 88 1.82 -22.43 -13.23
C GLU A 88 2.26 -21.64 -11.97
N ALA A 89 1.32 -21.17 -11.16
CA ALA A 89 1.56 -20.34 -9.99
C ALA A 89 0.54 -20.66 -8.86
N PRO A 90 0.54 -21.88 -8.32
CA PRO A 90 -0.46 -22.32 -7.33
C PRO A 90 -0.41 -21.49 -6.04
N ASN A 91 0.75 -20.92 -5.72
CA ASN A 91 0.97 -20.07 -4.56
C ASN A 91 0.78 -18.56 -4.86
N GLY A 92 0.39 -18.22 -6.09
CA GLY A 92 0.24 -16.85 -6.54
C GLY A 92 1.51 -16.25 -7.13
N ALA A 93 1.37 -15.56 -8.25
CA ALA A 93 2.44 -14.83 -8.92
C ALA A 93 2.00 -13.40 -9.23
N LEU A 94 2.97 -12.47 -9.23
CA LEU A 94 2.74 -11.12 -9.70
C LEU A 94 2.34 -11.15 -11.19
N ALA A 95 1.29 -10.41 -11.51
CA ALA A 95 0.77 -10.23 -12.85
C ALA A 95 0.77 -8.74 -13.17
N VAL A 96 1.30 -8.37 -14.34
CA VAL A 96 1.31 -6.98 -14.80
C VAL A 96 0.43 -6.86 -16.04
N TRP A 97 -0.56 -5.99 -15.99
CA TRP A 97 -1.40 -5.62 -17.12
C TRP A 97 -0.86 -4.34 -17.74
N ARG A 98 -0.77 -4.26 -19.07
CA ARG A 98 -0.51 -2.98 -19.78
C ARG A 98 -1.75 -2.09 -19.75
N THR A 99 -2.91 -2.70 -19.94
CA THR A 99 -4.24 -2.06 -19.90
C THR A 99 -5.24 -3.04 -19.27
N PRO A 100 -6.40 -2.58 -18.77
CA PRO A 100 -7.41 -3.48 -18.21
C PRO A 100 -7.91 -4.56 -19.18
N THR A 101 -7.91 -4.27 -20.50
CA THR A 101 -8.42 -5.17 -21.54
C THR A 101 -7.35 -6.08 -22.15
N ALA A 102 -6.08 -5.89 -21.82
CA ALA A 102 -4.99 -6.77 -22.25
C ALA A 102 -4.88 -8.00 -21.34
N LEU A 103 -4.32 -9.10 -21.86
CA LEU A 103 -3.88 -10.19 -20.99
C LEU A 103 -2.64 -9.75 -20.19
N PRO A 104 -2.53 -10.12 -18.91
CA PRO A 104 -1.36 -9.79 -18.12
C PRO A 104 -0.16 -10.64 -18.51
N LYS A 105 1.03 -10.11 -18.27
CA LYS A 105 2.24 -10.92 -18.19
C LYS A 105 2.40 -11.43 -16.76
N ILE A 106 2.49 -12.73 -16.60
CA ILE A 106 2.75 -13.37 -15.31
C ILE A 106 4.26 -13.39 -15.07
N SER A 107 4.70 -12.85 -13.94
CA SER A 107 6.10 -12.84 -13.54
C SER A 107 6.53 -14.23 -13.09
N ARG A 108 7.66 -14.70 -13.62
CA ARG A 108 8.33 -15.96 -13.24
C ARG A 108 9.68 -15.70 -12.57
N LEU A 109 9.87 -14.50 -12.02
CA LEU A 109 11.14 -14.13 -11.42
C LEU A 109 11.34 -14.87 -10.09
N PRO A 110 12.57 -15.30 -9.77
CA PRO A 110 12.87 -15.86 -8.45
C PRO A 110 12.39 -14.93 -7.34
N GLY A 111 11.59 -15.47 -6.42
CA GLY A 111 11.03 -14.71 -5.30
C GLY A 111 9.78 -13.87 -5.61
N SER A 112 9.24 -13.89 -6.84
CA SER A 112 7.95 -13.24 -7.15
C SER A 112 6.72 -14.02 -6.68
N GLU A 113 6.91 -15.25 -6.24
CA GLU A 113 5.84 -16.09 -5.68
C GLU A 113 5.33 -15.55 -4.34
N ARG A 114 4.01 -15.66 -4.12
CA ARG A 114 3.33 -15.22 -2.89
C ARG A 114 3.53 -13.74 -2.57
N GLN A 115 3.94 -12.93 -3.54
CA GLN A 115 4.11 -11.49 -3.41
C GLN A 115 2.78 -10.78 -3.64
N LEU A 116 2.52 -9.76 -2.83
CA LEU A 116 1.35 -8.91 -2.88
C LEU A 116 1.79 -7.47 -3.11
N PRO A 117 1.30 -6.80 -4.16
CA PRO A 117 1.56 -5.39 -4.33
C PRO A 117 0.99 -4.59 -3.15
N GLU A 118 1.87 -3.89 -2.44
CA GLU A 118 1.52 -3.06 -1.30
C GLU A 118 1.41 -1.59 -1.70
N SER A 119 2.38 -1.12 -2.48
CA SER A 119 2.50 0.29 -2.87
C SER A 119 3.21 0.40 -4.22
N VAL A 120 2.69 1.26 -5.11
CA VAL A 120 3.23 1.49 -6.45
C VAL A 120 3.30 2.98 -6.71
N SER A 121 4.39 3.46 -7.30
CA SER A 121 4.50 4.84 -7.79
C SER A 121 4.13 4.94 -9.28
N PRO A 122 3.71 6.12 -9.77
CA PRO A 122 3.53 6.37 -11.20
C PRO A 122 4.81 6.23 -12.03
N SER A 123 5.99 6.30 -11.39
CA SER A 123 7.29 6.03 -12.00
C SER A 123 7.66 4.54 -12.06
N GLY A 124 6.78 3.67 -11.55
CA GLY A 124 6.88 2.22 -11.67
C GLY A 124 7.66 1.56 -10.54
N LEU A 125 8.01 2.27 -9.47
CA LEU A 125 8.54 1.59 -8.28
C LEU A 125 7.41 0.82 -7.61
N LEU A 126 7.66 -0.45 -7.30
CA LEU A 126 6.69 -1.34 -6.68
C LEU A 126 7.29 -1.92 -5.40
N VAL A 127 6.59 -1.74 -4.28
CA VAL A 127 6.83 -2.50 -3.06
C VAL A 127 5.85 -3.66 -3.01
N THR A 128 6.37 -4.87 -2.85
CA THR A 128 5.56 -6.05 -2.57
C THR A 128 5.80 -6.59 -1.17
N ARG A 129 4.80 -7.26 -0.62
CA ARG A 129 4.89 -8.06 0.59
C ARG A 129 4.71 -9.53 0.26
N ARG A 130 5.62 -10.38 0.73
CA ARG A 130 5.43 -11.83 0.75
C ARG A 130 5.00 -12.29 2.12
N LEU A 131 3.93 -13.07 2.17
CA LEU A 131 3.47 -13.75 3.37
C LEU A 131 4.24 -15.07 3.54
N GLY A 132 4.85 -15.27 4.72
CA GLY A 132 5.63 -16.46 5.06
C GLY A 132 5.59 -16.76 6.56
N GLY A 133 6.02 -17.97 6.96
CA GLY A 133 6.03 -18.42 8.36
C GLY A 133 6.93 -17.58 9.27
N ASP A 134 8.04 -17.07 8.73
CA ASP A 134 9.00 -16.21 9.44
C ASP A 134 8.59 -14.72 9.46
N GLY A 135 7.32 -14.43 9.16
CA GLY A 135 6.77 -13.09 9.04
C GLY A 135 6.87 -12.49 7.64
N PRO A 136 6.31 -11.28 7.44
CA PRO A 136 6.24 -10.66 6.13
C PRO A 136 7.61 -10.15 5.68
N THR A 137 8.00 -10.53 4.46
CA THR A 137 9.17 -9.96 3.78
C THR A 137 8.72 -8.95 2.73
N TYR A 138 9.53 -7.91 2.51
CA TYR A 138 9.19 -6.86 1.57
C TYR A 138 10.28 -6.71 0.52
N THR A 139 9.88 -6.54 -0.73
CA THR A 139 10.80 -6.44 -1.87
C THR A 139 10.45 -5.22 -2.71
N LEU A 140 11.47 -4.52 -3.18
CA LEU A 140 11.31 -3.41 -4.11
C LEU A 140 11.57 -3.91 -5.53
N TRP A 141 10.78 -3.43 -6.48
CA TRP A 141 10.86 -3.78 -7.89
C TRP A 141 10.66 -2.54 -8.75
N ARG A 142 10.90 -2.67 -10.05
CA ARG A 142 10.46 -1.72 -11.07
C ARG A 142 9.52 -2.39 -12.06
N ILE A 143 8.40 -1.74 -12.33
CA ILE A 143 7.44 -2.10 -13.37
C ILE A 143 7.75 -1.27 -14.61
N ASP A 144 7.87 -1.92 -15.76
CA ASP A 144 7.72 -1.28 -17.07
C ASP A 144 6.27 -1.48 -17.52
N GLY A 145 5.45 -0.44 -17.33
CA GLY A 145 4.02 -0.48 -17.62
C GLY A 145 3.73 -0.62 -19.12
N GLU A 146 4.59 -0.06 -19.97
CA GLU A 146 4.49 -0.18 -21.42
C GLU A 146 4.82 -1.59 -21.87
N ARG A 147 5.81 -2.27 -21.29
CA ARG A 147 6.10 -3.66 -21.65
C ARG A 147 5.35 -4.70 -20.82
N ALA A 148 4.56 -4.26 -19.84
CA ALA A 148 3.96 -5.11 -18.81
C ALA A 148 4.99 -6.08 -18.20
N THR A 149 6.16 -5.57 -17.81
CA THR A 149 7.23 -6.40 -17.23
C THR A 149 7.66 -5.91 -15.87
N LEU A 150 8.29 -6.81 -15.11
CA LEU A 150 8.90 -6.52 -13.82
C LEU A 150 10.42 -6.69 -13.93
N SER A 151 11.19 -5.80 -13.33
CA SER A 151 12.64 -5.96 -13.14
C SER A 151 12.95 -7.06 -12.14
N GLY A 152 14.23 -7.42 -11.98
CA GLY A 152 14.67 -8.10 -10.76
C GLY A 152 14.50 -7.23 -9.50
N PRO A 153 14.63 -7.82 -8.29
CA PRO A 153 14.58 -7.08 -7.03
C PRO A 153 15.59 -5.94 -6.99
N LEU A 154 15.16 -4.78 -6.51
CA LEU A 154 16.00 -3.61 -6.28
C LEU A 154 16.48 -3.61 -4.83
N SER A 155 17.77 -3.33 -4.64
CA SER A 155 18.36 -3.14 -3.32
C SER A 155 18.33 -1.67 -2.92
N LEU A 156 18.08 -1.40 -1.64
CA LEU A 156 18.17 -0.07 -1.06
C LEU A 156 19.50 0.11 -0.32
N PRO A 157 20.18 1.26 -0.47
CA PRO A 157 21.33 1.60 0.35
C PRO A 157 20.99 1.57 1.84
N ARG A 158 21.96 1.14 2.65
CA ARG A 158 21.85 1.06 4.11
C ARG A 158 23.21 1.30 4.74
N PRO A 159 23.28 1.76 6.01
CA PRO A 159 24.54 1.85 6.74
C PRO A 159 25.22 0.48 6.83
N SER A 160 26.56 0.45 6.75
CA SER A 160 27.35 -0.78 6.70
C SER A 160 27.15 -1.70 7.90
N ASN A 161 26.90 -1.12 9.08
CA ASN A 161 26.69 -1.82 10.35
C ASN A 161 25.25 -2.33 10.59
N THR A 162 24.44 -2.46 9.53
CA THR A 162 23.04 -2.92 9.61
C THR A 162 22.87 -4.27 8.92
N ARG A 163 21.74 -4.95 9.12
CA ARG A 163 21.46 -6.26 8.50
C ARG A 163 20.80 -6.15 7.14
N ASN A 164 19.68 -5.44 7.05
CA ASN A 164 18.93 -5.27 5.80
C ASN A 164 18.04 -4.03 5.82
N ALA A 165 17.63 -3.61 4.63
CA ALA A 165 16.60 -2.60 4.39
C ALA A 165 15.34 -3.30 3.85
N ARG A 166 14.19 -2.99 4.43
CA ARG A 166 12.89 -3.55 4.04
C ARG A 166 11.95 -2.40 3.64
N PRO A 167 11.72 -2.18 2.34
CA PRO A 167 10.79 -1.16 1.88
C PRO A 167 9.37 -1.46 2.38
N ARG A 168 8.54 -0.44 2.59
CA ARG A 168 7.14 -0.61 3.01
C ARG A 168 6.17 0.15 2.12
N ALA A 169 6.54 1.36 1.70
CA ALA A 169 5.72 2.17 0.80
C ALA A 169 6.59 3.07 -0.07
N VAL A 170 6.02 3.50 -1.19
CA VAL A 170 6.60 4.45 -2.13
C VAL A 170 5.59 5.57 -2.42
N SER A 171 6.10 6.80 -2.59
CA SER A 171 5.31 7.97 -2.97
C SER A 171 5.30 8.18 -4.48
N ASP A 172 4.50 9.12 -4.99
CA ASP A 172 4.41 9.39 -6.42
C ASP A 172 5.74 9.92 -7.01
N ALA A 173 6.44 10.74 -6.24
CA ALA A 173 7.79 11.24 -6.54
C ALA A 173 8.89 10.16 -6.41
N GLY A 174 8.53 8.91 -6.07
CA GLY A 174 9.48 7.82 -5.93
C GLY A 174 10.28 7.82 -4.62
N ARG A 175 9.82 8.57 -3.61
CA ARG A 175 10.38 8.49 -2.25
C ARG A 175 9.93 7.19 -1.61
N ILE A 176 10.78 6.58 -0.81
CA ILE A 176 10.52 5.27 -0.22
C ILE A 176 10.58 5.40 1.30
N THR A 177 9.69 4.71 2.00
CA THR A 177 9.79 4.49 3.45
C THR A 177 9.83 3.00 3.74
N GLY A 178 10.41 2.64 4.88
CA GLY A 178 10.62 1.26 5.27
C GLY A 178 11.34 1.15 6.60
N VAL A 179 11.83 -0.04 6.89
CA VAL A 179 12.61 -0.30 8.11
C VAL A 179 14.01 -0.75 7.76
N ILE A 180 14.98 -0.32 8.56
CA ILE A 180 16.33 -0.87 8.57
C ILE A 180 16.49 -1.67 9.85
N ASN A 181 16.83 -2.94 9.72
CA ASN A 181 17.15 -3.78 10.87
C ASN A 181 18.60 -3.49 11.26
N LEU A 182 18.77 -2.92 12.45
CA LEU A 182 20.09 -2.64 13.02
C LEU A 182 20.75 -3.94 13.46
N ASP A 183 19.97 -4.84 14.07
CA ASP A 183 20.37 -6.20 14.46
C ASP A 183 19.15 -7.15 14.43
N SER A 184 19.19 -8.27 15.18
CA SER A 184 18.10 -9.25 15.22
C SER A 184 16.87 -8.78 15.99
N SER A 185 17.00 -7.82 16.91
CA SER A 185 15.90 -7.37 17.78
C SER A 185 15.54 -5.90 17.58
N ARG A 186 16.43 -5.10 16.97
CA ARG A 186 16.23 -3.66 16.79
C ARG A 186 16.06 -3.29 15.32
N SER A 187 15.06 -2.45 15.07
CA SER A 187 14.84 -1.82 13.77
C SER A 187 14.58 -0.32 13.93
N ARG A 188 14.82 0.43 12.85
CA ARG A 188 14.53 1.87 12.77
C ARG A 188 13.76 2.17 11.50
N VAL A 189 12.80 3.08 11.62
CA VAL A 189 12.12 3.66 10.46
C VAL A 189 13.13 4.42 9.62
N ALA A 190 13.09 4.22 8.32
CA ALA A 190 14.01 4.83 7.37
C ALA A 190 13.23 5.41 6.18
N ALA A 191 13.69 6.55 5.69
CA ALA A 191 13.20 7.19 4.48
C ALA A 191 14.34 7.33 3.47
N TRP A 192 14.06 7.02 2.21
CA TRP A 192 14.97 7.21 1.07
C TRP A 192 14.34 8.23 0.12
N SER A 193 15.12 9.21 -0.34
CA SER A 193 14.63 10.15 -1.36
C SER A 193 14.55 9.51 -2.74
N SER A 194 15.38 8.48 -3.00
CA SER A 194 15.30 7.61 -4.18
C SER A 194 15.98 6.26 -3.90
N THR A 195 15.94 5.35 -4.87
CA THR A 195 16.58 4.02 -4.79
C THR A 195 18.10 4.04 -4.63
N GLY A 196 18.77 5.16 -4.98
CA GLY A 196 20.23 5.26 -4.95
C GLY A 196 20.80 6.07 -3.78
N THR A 197 19.95 6.62 -2.92
CA THR A 197 20.37 7.54 -1.86
C THR A 197 20.52 6.83 -0.52
N GLN A 198 21.43 7.28 0.34
CA GLN A 198 21.50 6.78 1.72
C GLN A 198 20.19 7.09 2.48
N PRO A 199 19.78 6.20 3.41
CA PRO A 199 18.57 6.39 4.18
C PRO A 199 18.74 7.51 5.21
N HIS A 200 17.68 8.26 5.42
CA HIS A 200 17.49 9.05 6.63
C HIS A 200 16.81 8.20 7.70
N LEU A 201 17.49 7.94 8.82
CA LEU A 201 16.95 7.16 9.95
C LEU A 201 16.08 8.05 10.84
N LEU A 202 14.78 7.79 10.88
CA LEU A 202 13.81 8.60 11.63
C LEU A 202 13.81 8.20 13.11
N PRO A 203 13.48 9.13 14.04
CA PRO A 203 13.41 8.84 15.47
C PRO A 203 12.31 7.82 15.80
N SER A 204 12.48 7.11 16.90
CA SER A 204 11.46 6.20 17.44
C SER A 204 10.61 6.92 18.49
N LEU A 205 9.31 6.65 18.52
CA LEU A 205 8.52 6.96 19.71
C LEU A 205 9.02 6.08 20.87
N ALA A 206 9.40 6.69 21.99
CA ALA A 206 10.09 6.02 23.08
C ALA A 206 9.28 4.83 23.64
N GLY A 207 9.96 3.75 24.00
CA GLY A 207 9.36 2.54 24.56
C GLY A 207 8.55 1.69 23.57
N ARG A 208 8.48 2.06 22.28
CA ARG A 208 7.59 1.42 21.30
C ARG A 208 8.34 0.88 20.09
N THR A 209 7.80 -0.17 19.48
CA THR A 209 8.18 -0.64 18.15
C THR A 209 7.49 0.22 17.09
N ASN A 210 8.25 0.73 16.14
CA ASN A 210 7.78 1.71 15.16
C ASN A 210 7.75 1.09 13.75
N VAL A 211 6.62 1.19 13.06
CA VAL A 211 6.42 0.59 11.72
C VAL A 211 5.82 1.62 10.77
N PRO A 212 6.52 1.99 9.68
CA PRO A 212 5.96 2.86 8.67
C PRO A 212 4.98 2.10 7.77
N ALA A 213 3.98 2.82 7.28
CA ALA A 213 2.95 2.28 6.40
C ALA A 213 2.74 3.13 5.14
N ALA A 214 2.99 4.43 5.21
CA ALA A 214 2.77 5.37 4.10
C ALA A 214 3.85 6.45 4.05
N ILE A 215 4.08 7.01 2.85
CA ILE A 215 4.93 8.17 2.63
C ILE A 215 4.31 9.04 1.53
N ASN A 216 4.42 10.36 1.66
CA ASN A 216 4.02 11.31 0.61
C ASN A 216 5.23 11.99 -0.05
N ASP A 217 5.00 12.79 -1.09
CA ASP A 217 6.07 13.42 -1.89
C ASP A 217 6.83 14.52 -1.15
N ARG A 218 6.28 15.00 -0.04
CA ARG A 218 6.95 15.95 0.86
C ARG A 218 7.86 15.23 1.87
N GLY A 219 7.93 13.90 1.82
CA GLY A 219 8.72 13.10 2.75
C GLY A 219 8.06 12.92 4.12
N LEU A 220 6.77 13.25 4.27
CA LEU A 220 6.01 12.92 5.46
C LEU A 220 5.77 11.41 5.48
N VAL A 221 6.14 10.75 6.56
CA VAL A 221 5.94 9.30 6.75
C VAL A 221 4.85 9.10 7.79
N GLY A 222 3.94 8.16 7.53
CA GLY A 222 2.87 7.78 8.44
C GLY A 222 2.97 6.30 8.77
N GLY A 223 2.57 5.93 9.99
CA GLY A 223 2.57 4.54 10.41
C GLY A 223 1.92 4.33 11.75
N HIS A 224 2.46 3.38 12.51
CA HIS A 224 2.04 3.11 13.87
C HIS A 224 3.24 2.79 14.76
N ALA A 225 3.07 3.04 16.05
CA ALA A 225 3.99 2.63 17.09
C ALA A 225 3.23 1.81 18.13
N TYR A 226 3.77 0.67 18.56
CA TYR A 226 3.08 -0.23 19.47
C TYR A 226 3.99 -0.79 20.57
N ASP A 227 3.37 -1.15 21.68
CA ASP A 227 3.91 -1.87 22.82
C ASP A 227 2.83 -2.84 23.35
N ASP A 228 3.03 -3.40 24.54
CA ASP A 228 2.09 -4.33 25.18
C ASP A 228 0.74 -3.69 25.54
N THR A 229 0.66 -2.35 25.58
CA THR A 229 -0.58 -1.60 25.85
C THR A 229 -1.41 -1.33 24.59
N GLY A 230 -0.80 -1.49 23.41
CA GLY A 230 -1.46 -1.34 22.11
C GLY A 230 -0.76 -0.36 21.17
N GLY A 231 -1.37 -0.18 19.98
CA GLY A 231 -0.85 0.67 18.92
C GLY A 231 -1.38 2.11 18.94
N VAL A 232 -0.52 3.06 18.61
CA VAL A 232 -0.86 4.47 18.36
C VAL A 232 -0.46 4.86 16.93
N ALA A 233 -1.29 5.70 16.30
CA ALA A 233 -0.96 6.28 15.00
C ALA A 233 0.12 7.34 15.16
N VAL A 234 1.17 7.25 14.33
CA VAL A 234 2.30 8.18 14.37
C VAL A 234 2.60 8.73 12.99
N VAL A 235 3.15 9.94 12.96
CA VAL A 235 3.78 10.52 11.77
C VAL A 235 5.19 10.97 12.06
N TRP A 236 6.04 10.85 11.05
CA TRP A 236 7.39 11.41 11.05
C TRP A 236 7.49 12.55 10.07
N ARG A 237 8.02 13.67 10.55
CA ARG A 237 8.36 14.85 9.75
C ARG A 237 9.81 15.23 10.05
N GLY A 238 10.72 14.85 9.16
CA GLY A 238 12.15 14.98 9.41
C GLY A 238 12.54 14.24 10.70
N ASP A 239 13.22 14.92 11.61
CA ASP A 239 13.72 14.37 12.87
C ASP A 239 12.71 14.38 14.02
N ARG A 240 11.41 14.47 13.70
CA ARG A 240 10.34 14.46 14.71
C ARG A 240 9.38 13.31 14.44
N VAL A 241 9.08 12.57 15.50
CA VAL A 241 7.96 11.62 15.56
C VAL A 241 6.86 12.24 16.39
N ILE A 242 5.62 12.19 15.90
CA ILE A 242 4.45 12.79 16.52
C ILE A 242 3.42 11.68 16.73
N ASP A 243 2.99 11.48 17.98
CA ASP A 243 1.81 10.68 18.29
C ASP A 243 0.57 11.50 17.95
N LEU A 244 -0.21 11.04 16.98
CA LEU A 244 -1.39 11.76 16.50
C LEU A 244 -2.50 11.85 17.55
N ASN A 245 -2.51 10.99 18.58
CA ASN A 245 -3.48 11.08 19.66
C ASN A 245 -3.29 12.34 20.51
N THR A 246 -2.07 12.87 20.58
CA THR A 246 -1.78 14.13 21.28
C THR A 246 -2.39 15.36 20.61
N LEU A 247 -2.89 15.19 19.37
CA LEU A 247 -3.50 16.24 18.57
C LEU A 247 -5.03 16.14 18.51
N LEU A 248 -5.61 15.09 19.09
CA LEU A 248 -7.07 14.99 19.20
C LEU A 248 -7.57 15.98 20.26
N PRO A 249 -8.75 16.60 20.05
CA PRO A 249 -9.43 17.30 21.13
C PRO A 249 -9.63 16.38 22.34
N ALA A 250 -9.53 16.95 23.54
CA ALA A 250 -9.79 16.21 24.77
C ALA A 250 -11.22 15.63 24.77
N ASN A 251 -11.40 14.48 25.44
CA ASN A 251 -12.70 13.82 25.65
C ASN A 251 -13.45 13.37 24.39
N THR A 252 -12.78 13.27 23.24
CA THR A 252 -13.41 12.72 22.02
C THR A 252 -13.72 11.23 22.13
N GLY A 253 -13.00 10.52 23.01
CA GLY A 253 -13.08 9.06 23.18
C GLY A 253 -12.59 8.25 21.99
N TYR A 254 -12.05 8.91 20.95
CA TYR A 254 -11.37 8.25 19.84
C TYR A 254 -9.91 7.96 20.18
N GLN A 255 -9.40 6.86 19.65
CA GLN A 255 -7.98 6.49 19.73
C GLN A 255 -7.47 6.11 18.34
N LEU A 256 -6.55 6.89 17.79
CA LEU A 256 -5.91 6.61 16.50
C LEU A 256 -4.87 5.50 16.68
N GLN A 257 -5.01 4.42 15.93
CA GLN A 257 -4.17 3.21 16.05
C GLN A 257 -3.10 3.11 14.97
N SER A 258 -3.40 3.52 13.73
CA SER A 258 -2.44 3.48 12.63
C SER A 258 -2.79 4.45 11.52
N VAL A 259 -1.78 5.05 10.89
CA VAL A 259 -1.93 5.72 9.59
C VAL A 259 -1.89 4.68 8.47
N ARG A 260 -2.85 4.73 7.56
CA ARG A 260 -2.97 3.85 6.38
C ARG A 260 -2.54 4.51 5.10
N ALA A 261 -2.85 5.79 4.93
CA ALA A 261 -2.53 6.56 3.75
C ALA A 261 -2.23 8.01 4.11
N LEU A 262 -1.43 8.67 3.29
CA LEU A 262 -1.09 10.08 3.41
C LEU A 262 -1.37 10.79 2.08
N SER A 263 -1.98 11.96 2.16
CA SER A 263 -2.07 12.87 1.02
C SER A 263 -0.85 13.80 0.98
N ASN A 264 -0.54 14.29 -0.21
CA ASN A 264 0.43 15.38 -0.37
C ASN A 264 -0.02 16.67 0.34
N THR A 265 -1.32 16.89 0.54
CA THR A 265 -1.86 18.07 1.23
C THR A 265 -1.78 18.00 2.76
N GLY A 266 -1.24 16.91 3.32
CA GLY A 266 -1.09 16.75 4.77
C GLY A 266 -2.35 16.23 5.45
N TYR A 267 -3.08 15.33 4.80
CA TYR A 267 -4.13 14.53 5.44
C TYR A 267 -3.67 13.08 5.59
N ALA A 268 -4.06 12.46 6.70
CA ALA A 268 -3.84 11.06 6.99
C ALA A 268 -5.18 10.33 7.07
N LEU A 269 -5.30 9.20 6.39
CA LEU A 269 -6.35 8.23 6.67
C LEU A 269 -5.86 7.33 7.80
N CYS A 270 -6.56 7.35 8.93
CA CYS A 270 -6.20 6.58 10.11
C CYS A 270 -7.24 5.50 10.40
N VAL A 271 -6.79 4.33 10.86
CA VAL A 271 -7.65 3.41 11.63
C VAL A 271 -7.70 3.91 13.05
N ALA A 272 -8.89 3.97 13.61
CA ALA A 272 -9.13 4.42 14.97
C ALA A 272 -10.14 3.52 15.68
N THR A 273 -10.14 3.57 17.01
CA THR A 273 -11.19 3.01 17.85
C THR A 273 -12.09 4.15 18.33
N ASN A 274 -13.40 3.99 18.20
CA ASN A 274 -14.38 4.98 18.67
C ASN A 274 -14.72 4.78 20.18
N PRO A 275 -15.52 5.66 20.82
CA PRO A 275 -15.87 5.53 22.24
C PRO A 275 -16.52 4.19 22.60
N SER A 276 -17.26 3.58 21.66
CA SER A 276 -17.88 2.26 21.81
C SER A 276 -16.94 1.09 21.50
N LYS A 277 -15.62 1.34 21.43
CA LYS A 277 -14.57 0.35 21.14
C LYS A 277 -14.65 -0.32 19.77
N ARG A 278 -15.33 0.30 18.81
CA ARG A 278 -15.41 -0.20 17.42
C ARG A 278 -14.31 0.42 16.56
N SER A 279 -13.74 -0.38 15.66
CA SER A 279 -12.82 0.10 14.64
C SER A 279 -13.55 0.97 13.62
N VAL A 280 -13.02 2.14 13.35
CA VAL A 280 -13.50 3.10 12.36
C VAL A 280 -12.33 3.65 11.55
N GLN A 281 -12.63 4.34 10.45
CA GLN A 281 -11.64 5.11 9.69
C GLN A 281 -11.89 6.60 9.88
N LEU A 282 -10.83 7.36 10.13
CA LEU A 282 -10.88 8.82 10.30
C LEU A 282 -9.88 9.48 9.36
N VAL A 283 -10.26 10.63 8.81
CA VAL A 283 -9.34 11.49 8.07
C VAL A 283 -8.88 12.60 9.01
N PHE A 284 -7.58 12.71 9.20
CA PHE A 284 -6.96 13.62 10.16
C PHE A 284 -5.99 14.55 9.43
N ARG A 285 -6.06 15.86 9.67
CA ARG A 285 -5.06 16.78 9.12
C ARG A 285 -3.81 16.72 9.98
N VAL A 286 -2.70 16.33 9.38
CA VAL A 286 -1.42 16.16 10.07
C VAL A 286 -0.64 17.48 10.04
N PRO A 287 -0.10 17.93 11.18
CA PRO A 287 0.60 19.21 11.30
C PRO A 287 1.81 19.21 10.41
#